data_AF-A0A0P7Z2H1-F1
#
_entry.id   AF-A0A0P7Z2H1-F1
#
_cell.length_a   1.000
_cell.length_b   1.000
_cell.length_c   1.000
_cell.angle_alpha   90.00
_cell.angle_beta   90.00
_cell.angle_gamma   90.00
#
_symmetry.space_group_name_H-M   'P 1'
#
loop_
_entity.id
_entity.type
_entity.pdbx_description
1 polymer ?
#
loop_
_entity_poly.entity_id
_entity_poly.type
_entity_poly.pdbx_seq_one_letter_code
_entity_poly.pdbx_strand_id
1 'polypeptide(L)'
;MSPKLPINIDDLLHHRTVESERIEYKDGWNPEAILHTLCAFANDFHNLGGGYVLVGVAEKNGQPQLPPAGLLPEHIDAIQKELLNLGHSAIAPQYHPLTATYEIQGKTILVLWAPGGETRPYKAKSSLSKKSDWAYYLRKHTSTVKASGQDERELLSLAATVPFDDRYRQTADLSDLSPYLMRDFLHEVDSELATEARELDIETLGRRMNVVGGPSEMAFPKNVGLLFFNEQPEQFFFQPLR
;
A
#
# COMPACT_ATOMS: atom_id res chain seq x y z
N MET A 1 9.53 -16.29 8.36
CA MET A 1 10.21 -15.09 7.81
C MET A 1 9.25 -13.93 7.90
N SER A 2 9.73 -12.73 8.23
CA SER A 2 8.90 -11.53 8.16
C SER A 2 8.60 -11.20 6.70
N PRO A 3 7.36 -10.83 6.35
CA PRO A 3 7.00 -10.46 4.98
C PRO A 3 7.88 -9.30 4.48
N LYS A 4 8.27 -9.35 3.20
CA LYS A 4 8.97 -8.28 2.48
C LYS A 4 8.08 -7.68 1.39
N LEU A 5 8.31 -6.40 1.13
CA LEU A 5 7.60 -5.63 0.10
C LEU A 5 8.33 -5.72 -1.25
N PRO A 6 7.63 -5.56 -2.39
CA PRO A 6 8.18 -5.63 -3.74
C PRO A 6 8.94 -4.35 -4.13
N ILE A 7 9.77 -3.83 -3.23
CA ILE A 7 10.54 -2.60 -3.40
C ILE A 7 11.86 -2.71 -2.63
N ASN A 8 12.85 -1.91 -3.03
CA ASN A 8 14.08 -1.70 -2.28
C ASN A 8 13.84 -0.72 -1.11
N ILE A 9 14.19 -1.14 0.12
CA ILE A 9 13.95 -0.32 1.32
C ILE A 9 14.84 0.92 1.38
N ASP A 10 16.07 0.86 0.86
CA ASP A 10 16.99 1.99 0.85
C ASP A 10 16.50 3.08 -0.12
N ASP A 11 15.95 2.69 -1.27
CA ASP A 11 15.35 3.64 -2.21
C ASP A 11 14.10 4.31 -1.62
N LEU A 12 13.28 3.54 -0.89
CA LEU A 12 12.12 4.06 -0.18
C LEU A 12 12.53 5.02 0.94
N LEU A 13 13.56 4.68 1.71
CA LEU A 13 14.09 5.53 2.78
C LEU A 13 14.61 6.86 2.24
N HIS A 14 15.26 6.89 1.07
CA HIS A 14 15.96 8.08 0.56
C HIS A 14 15.24 8.82 -0.57
N HIS A 15 13.95 8.56 -0.80
CA HIS A 15 13.15 9.20 -1.87
C HIS A 15 13.76 9.09 -3.28
N ARG A 16 14.44 7.99 -3.59
CA ARG A 16 15.18 7.89 -4.87
C ARG A 16 14.26 7.58 -6.05
N THR A 17 13.37 6.62 -5.85
CA THR A 17 12.51 6.07 -6.90
C THR A 17 11.03 6.32 -6.65
N VAL A 18 10.65 6.67 -5.42
CA VAL A 18 9.28 6.91 -5.00
C VAL A 18 9.07 8.40 -4.74
N GLU A 19 7.98 8.95 -5.27
CA GLU A 19 7.59 10.35 -5.07
C GLU A 19 7.43 10.65 -3.57
N SER A 20 7.95 11.79 -3.12
CA SER A 20 7.92 12.18 -1.70
C SER A 20 6.50 12.24 -1.11
N GLU A 21 5.49 12.54 -1.94
CA GLU A 21 4.07 12.55 -1.53
C GLU A 21 3.58 11.18 -1.06
N ARG A 22 4.19 10.11 -1.56
CA ARG A 22 3.86 8.71 -1.26
C ARG A 22 4.61 8.17 -0.04
N ILE A 23 5.45 8.97 0.61
CA ILE A 23 6.22 8.53 1.78
C ILE A 23 5.81 9.38 2.99
N GLU A 24 5.52 8.70 4.10
CA GLU A 24 5.29 9.32 5.40
C GLU A 24 6.23 8.70 6.44
N TYR A 25 7.02 9.53 7.11
CA TYR A 25 7.85 9.09 8.23
C TYR A 25 7.13 9.35 9.55
N LYS A 26 7.17 8.37 10.46
CA LYS A 26 6.67 8.51 11.83
C LYS A 26 7.73 8.01 12.80
N ASP A 27 8.18 8.88 13.70
CA ASP A 27 9.18 8.54 14.73
C ASP A 27 8.76 7.35 15.60
N GLY A 28 7.46 7.24 15.89
CA GLY A 28 6.89 6.11 16.62
C GLY A 28 5.44 5.85 16.24
N TRP A 29 4.79 4.99 17.00
CA TRP A 29 3.41 4.61 16.77
C TRP A 29 2.43 5.64 17.35
N ASN A 30 1.75 6.37 16.47
CA ASN A 30 0.58 7.18 16.80
C ASN A 30 -0.61 6.66 15.97
N PRO A 31 -1.52 5.88 16.58
CA PRO A 31 -2.55 5.17 15.81
C PRO A 31 -3.55 6.12 15.12
N GLU A 32 -3.83 7.30 15.68
CA GLU A 32 -4.71 8.30 15.04
C GLU A 32 -4.05 8.94 13.83
N ALA A 33 -2.80 9.41 13.97
CA ALA A 33 -2.07 10.03 12.87
C ALA A 33 -1.83 9.03 11.72
N ILE A 34 -1.50 7.78 12.06
CA ILE A 34 -1.29 6.70 11.07
C ILE A 34 -2.62 6.37 10.38
N LEU A 35 -3.71 6.24 11.12
CA LEU A 35 -5.04 6.00 10.53
C LEU A 35 -5.41 7.08 9.50
N HIS A 36 -5.18 8.36 9.81
CA HIS A 36 -5.47 9.47 8.90
C HIS A 36 -4.59 9.39 7.64
N THR A 37 -3.31 9.07 7.79
CA THR A 37 -2.40 8.89 6.66
C THR A 37 -2.80 7.69 5.79
N LEU A 38 -3.16 6.56 6.39
CA LEU A 38 -3.66 5.38 5.64
C LEU A 38 -4.93 5.71 4.86
N CYS A 39 -5.86 6.46 5.46
CA CYS A 39 -7.05 6.94 4.78
C CYS A 39 -6.72 7.85 3.58
N ALA A 40 -5.74 8.73 3.74
CA ALA A 40 -5.26 9.59 2.67
C ALA A 40 -4.63 8.80 1.51
N PHE A 41 -3.81 7.80 1.81
CA PHE A 41 -3.23 6.93 0.79
C PHE A 41 -4.28 6.04 0.11
N ALA A 42 -5.25 5.51 0.87
CA ALA A 42 -6.36 4.74 0.30
C ALA A 42 -7.23 5.59 -0.64
N ASN A 43 -7.39 6.89 -0.36
CA ASN A 43 -8.10 7.81 -1.26
C ASN A 43 -7.33 8.15 -2.53
N ASP A 44 -6.00 8.02 -2.52
CA ASP A 44 -5.11 8.19 -3.68
C ASP A 44 -5.56 9.31 -4.63
N PHE A 45 -5.76 10.50 -4.07
CA PHE A 45 -6.49 11.60 -4.74
C PHE A 45 -5.85 12.04 -6.07
N HIS A 46 -4.53 11.91 -6.17
CA HIS A 46 -3.75 12.22 -7.36
C HIS A 46 -3.42 10.99 -8.23
N ASN A 47 -4.00 9.82 -7.92
CA ASN A 47 -3.76 8.53 -8.59
C ASN A 47 -2.26 8.16 -8.69
N LEU A 48 -1.53 8.28 -7.56
CA LEU A 48 -0.11 7.92 -7.46
C LEU A 48 0.09 6.44 -7.06
N GLY A 49 -0.99 5.69 -6.84
CA GLY A 49 -0.95 4.30 -6.40
C GLY A 49 -0.80 4.14 -4.88
N GLY A 50 -1.22 5.14 -4.09
CA GLY A 50 -1.12 5.13 -2.63
C GLY A 50 0.29 5.45 -2.13
N GLY A 51 0.70 4.87 -1.00
CA GLY A 51 1.99 5.21 -0.38
C GLY A 51 2.47 4.27 0.72
N TYR A 52 3.48 4.73 1.45
CA TYR A 52 4.21 3.99 2.47
C TYR A 52 4.31 4.83 3.75
N VAL A 53 4.07 4.19 4.90
CA VAL A 53 4.32 4.77 6.22
C VAL A 53 5.49 4.04 6.86
N LEU A 54 6.57 4.75 7.16
CA LEU A 54 7.77 4.20 7.80
C LEU A 54 7.74 4.56 9.29
N VAL A 55 7.31 3.60 10.11
CA VAL A 55 7.18 3.75 11.57
C VAL A 55 8.50 3.38 12.24
N GLY A 56 8.98 4.23 13.14
CA GLY A 56 10.31 4.16 13.74
C GLY A 56 11.33 5.10 13.08
N VAL A 57 10.91 5.92 12.11
CA VAL A 57 11.78 6.84 11.36
C VAL A 57 11.30 8.28 11.60
N ALA A 58 12.13 9.10 12.24
CA ALA A 58 11.81 10.52 12.42
C ALA A 58 12.06 11.30 11.12
N GLU A 59 11.31 12.39 10.95
CA GLU A 59 11.50 13.34 9.86
C GLU A 59 12.18 14.62 10.37
N LYS A 60 13.03 15.23 9.54
CA LYS A 60 13.47 16.62 9.71
C LYS A 60 13.58 17.29 8.35
N ASN A 61 12.79 18.34 8.14
CA ASN A 61 12.78 19.12 6.90
C ASN A 61 12.53 18.26 5.64
N GLY A 62 11.58 17.32 5.68
CA GLY A 62 11.28 16.46 4.52
C GLY A 62 12.32 15.36 4.27
N GLN A 63 13.18 15.06 5.24
CA GLN A 63 14.20 14.02 5.12
C GLN A 63 14.17 13.08 6.32
N PRO A 64 14.44 11.78 6.14
CA PRO A 64 14.54 10.83 7.25
C PRO A 64 15.75 11.16 8.13
N GLN A 65 15.61 11.00 9.43
CA GLN A 65 16.74 10.98 10.35
C GLN A 65 17.30 9.56 10.46
N LEU A 66 18.60 9.42 10.20
CA LEU A 66 19.33 8.16 10.28
C LEU A 66 20.49 8.26 11.30
N PRO A 67 20.78 7.20 12.08
CA PRO A 67 20.01 5.95 12.18
C PRO A 67 18.58 6.23 12.69
N PRO A 68 17.59 5.41 12.29
CA PRO A 68 16.22 5.64 12.70
C PRO A 68 16.08 5.44 14.21
N ALA A 69 15.07 6.05 14.82
CA ALA A 69 14.77 5.84 16.24
C ALA A 69 14.52 4.35 16.53
N GLY A 70 13.83 3.69 15.59
CA GLY A 70 13.50 2.29 15.62
C GLY A 70 12.35 1.97 16.57
N LEU A 71 11.88 0.74 16.46
CA LEU A 71 10.86 0.15 17.31
C LEU A 71 11.49 -1.01 18.08
N LEU A 72 11.00 -1.21 19.30
CA LEU A 72 11.33 -2.41 20.06
C LEU A 72 10.56 -3.61 19.46
N PRO A 73 11.20 -4.77 19.26
CA PRO A 73 10.57 -5.95 18.68
C PRO A 73 9.25 -6.35 19.36
N GLU A 74 9.18 -6.21 20.68
CA GLU A 74 8.00 -6.49 21.51
C GLU A 74 6.80 -5.58 21.20
N HIS A 75 7.02 -4.40 20.62
CA HIS A 75 5.93 -3.48 20.25
C HIS A 75 5.33 -3.81 18.88
N ILE A 76 6.04 -4.53 18.01
CA ILE A 76 5.60 -4.77 16.63
C ILE A 76 4.29 -5.58 16.59
N ASP A 77 4.20 -6.66 17.37
CA ASP A 77 2.99 -7.49 17.43
C ASP A 77 1.78 -6.70 17.97
N ALA A 78 2.00 -5.86 18.99
CA ALA A 78 0.96 -4.99 19.53
C ALA A 78 0.45 -3.98 18.49
N ILE A 79 1.39 -3.35 17.76
CA ILE A 79 1.09 -2.42 16.68
C ILE A 79 0.29 -3.10 15.56
N GLN A 80 0.69 -4.31 15.12
CA GLN A 80 -0.02 -5.02 14.06
C GLN A 80 -1.43 -5.43 14.46
N LYS A 81 -1.64 -5.86 15.72
CA LYS A 81 -2.98 -6.15 16.26
C LYS A 81 -3.85 -4.91 16.35
N GLU A 82 -3.28 -3.79 16.78
CA GLU A 82 -4.00 -2.51 16.81
C GLU A 82 -4.34 -2.03 15.41
N LEU A 83 -3.41 -2.10 14.46
CA LEU A 83 -3.60 -1.75 13.06
C LEU A 83 -4.74 -2.55 12.42
N LEU A 84 -4.81 -3.86 12.68
CA LEU A 84 -5.93 -4.71 12.22
C LEU A 84 -7.28 -4.21 12.78
N ASN A 85 -7.34 -3.90 14.07
CA ASN A 85 -8.57 -3.38 14.70
C ASN A 85 -8.97 -2.00 14.13
N LEU A 86 -7.99 -1.14 13.84
CA LEU A 86 -8.22 0.15 13.19
C LEU A 86 -8.79 -0.04 11.78
N GLY A 87 -8.21 -0.97 11.00
CA GLY A 87 -8.67 -1.33 9.66
C GLY A 87 -10.11 -1.84 9.61
N HIS A 88 -10.55 -2.55 10.65
CA HIS A 88 -11.93 -3.03 10.78
C HIS A 88 -12.94 -1.97 11.25
N SER A 89 -12.51 -1.06 12.14
CA SER A 89 -13.47 -0.29 12.96
C SER A 89 -13.31 1.23 12.88
N ALA A 90 -12.23 1.73 12.27
CA ALA A 90 -11.86 3.13 12.25
C ALA A 90 -11.61 3.69 10.84
N ILE A 91 -11.63 2.84 9.80
CA ILE A 91 -11.63 3.22 8.39
C ILE A 91 -12.80 2.54 7.67
N ALA A 92 -13.44 3.23 6.73
CA ALA A 92 -14.59 2.77 5.99
C ALA A 92 -14.50 3.23 4.52
N PRO A 93 -14.59 2.33 3.52
CA PRO A 93 -14.64 0.87 3.64
C PRO A 93 -13.46 0.28 4.42
N GLN A 94 -13.58 -0.98 4.86
CA GLN A 94 -12.49 -1.66 5.58
C GLN A 94 -11.23 -1.64 4.72
N TYR A 95 -10.09 -1.36 5.36
CA TYR A 95 -8.83 -1.16 4.66
C TYR A 95 -7.66 -1.63 5.51
N HIS A 96 -6.81 -2.46 4.92
CA HIS A 96 -5.65 -3.04 5.58
C HIS A 96 -4.41 -2.87 4.70
N PRO A 97 -3.38 -2.14 5.16
CA PRO A 97 -2.12 -2.07 4.45
C PRO A 97 -1.36 -3.40 4.58
N LEU A 98 -0.46 -3.66 3.62
CA LEU A 98 0.56 -4.69 3.77
C LEU A 98 1.62 -4.18 4.76
N THR A 99 2.14 -5.07 5.60
CA THR A 99 3.15 -4.69 6.60
C THR A 99 4.41 -5.51 6.42
N ALA A 100 5.56 -4.88 6.66
CA ALA A 100 6.86 -5.51 6.59
C ALA A 100 7.83 -4.89 7.60
N THR A 101 8.70 -5.71 8.17
CA THR A 101 9.72 -5.26 9.14
C THR A 101 11.10 -5.26 8.51
N TYR A 102 11.86 -4.21 8.77
CA TYR A 102 13.22 -4.04 8.25
C TYR A 102 14.17 -3.69 9.38
N GLU A 103 15.42 -4.10 9.26
CA GLU A 103 16.51 -3.70 10.16
C GLU A 103 17.41 -2.73 9.41
N ILE A 104 17.49 -1.49 9.89
CA ILE A 104 18.25 -0.41 9.28
C ILE A 104 19.27 0.07 10.31
N GLN A 105 20.56 -0.13 10.04
CA GLN A 105 21.65 0.28 10.93
C GLN A 105 21.47 -0.24 12.38
N GLY A 106 21.03 -1.49 12.54
CA GLY A 106 20.81 -2.14 13.84
C GLY A 106 19.53 -1.70 14.56
N LYS A 107 18.62 -1.01 13.87
CA LYS A 107 17.34 -0.53 14.40
C LYS A 107 16.20 -1.11 13.58
N THR A 108 15.21 -1.70 14.26
CA THR A 108 14.04 -2.28 13.59
C THR A 108 13.02 -1.20 13.26
N ILE A 109 12.47 -1.19 12.05
CA ILE A 109 11.36 -0.32 11.64
C ILE A 109 10.19 -1.16 11.13
N LEU A 110 8.99 -0.59 11.15
CA LEU A 110 7.79 -1.18 10.56
C LEU A 110 7.33 -0.33 9.38
N VAL A 111 7.27 -0.93 8.21
CA VAL A 111 6.77 -0.30 6.98
C VAL A 111 5.34 -0.76 6.74
N LEU A 112 4.44 0.19 6.56
CA LEU A 112 3.07 -0.04 6.13
C LEU A 112 2.97 0.39 4.67
N TRP A 113 2.81 -0.57 3.75
CA TRP A 113 2.49 -0.27 2.36
C TRP A 113 0.97 -0.18 2.22
N ALA A 114 0.51 1.01 1.84
CA ALA A 114 -0.89 1.38 1.71
C ALA A 114 -1.21 1.71 0.24
N PRO A 115 -1.52 0.71 -0.61
CA PRO A 115 -1.95 0.95 -1.98
C PRO A 115 -3.22 1.79 -2.07
N GLY A 116 -3.44 2.42 -3.23
CA GLY A 116 -4.72 3.06 -3.54
C GLY A 116 -5.88 2.09 -3.31
N GLY A 117 -6.94 2.56 -2.68
CA GLY A 117 -8.10 1.73 -2.35
C GLY A 117 -9.00 1.51 -3.56
N GLU A 118 -9.58 0.32 -3.66
CA GLU A 118 -10.42 -0.07 -4.79
C GLU A 118 -11.80 0.64 -4.74
N THR A 119 -12.31 0.92 -3.53
CA THR A 119 -13.68 1.41 -3.30
C THR A 119 -13.72 2.82 -2.74
N ARG A 120 -12.98 3.72 -3.41
CA ARG A 120 -12.94 5.14 -3.05
C ARG A 120 -14.34 5.78 -3.09
N PRO A 121 -14.62 6.74 -2.20
CA PRO A 121 -13.71 7.30 -1.21
C PRO A 121 -13.74 6.57 0.14
N TYR A 122 -12.59 6.57 0.81
CA TYR A 122 -12.39 6.09 2.16
C TYR A 122 -12.50 7.24 3.16
N LYS A 123 -13.15 6.98 4.29
CA LYS A 123 -13.23 7.86 5.44
C LYS A 123 -12.64 7.17 6.66
N ALA A 124 -12.06 7.95 7.56
CA ALA A 124 -11.55 7.48 8.85
C ALA A 124 -12.19 8.24 10.00
N LYS A 125 -12.17 7.64 11.19
CA LYS A 125 -12.56 8.35 12.42
C LYS A 125 -11.63 9.54 12.66
N SER A 126 -12.22 10.69 12.95
CA SER A 126 -11.47 11.91 13.26
C SER A 126 -10.68 11.82 14.57
N SER A 127 -11.10 10.97 15.50
CA SER A 127 -10.38 10.60 16.71
C SER A 127 -10.65 9.16 17.12
N LEU A 128 -9.80 8.57 17.97
CA LEU A 128 -10.05 7.23 18.52
C LEU A 128 -10.98 7.21 19.74
N SER A 129 -11.67 8.32 20.03
CA SER A 129 -12.63 8.42 21.12
C SER A 129 -13.96 7.73 20.80
N LYS A 130 -14.77 7.44 21.84
CA LYS A 130 -16.09 6.78 21.68
C LYS A 130 -17.10 7.59 20.86
N LYS A 131 -16.97 8.91 20.81
CA LYS A 131 -17.85 9.82 20.07
C LYS A 131 -17.06 10.54 18.97
N SER A 132 -16.54 9.76 18.02
CA SER A 132 -15.82 10.30 16.88
C SER A 132 -16.70 10.43 15.66
N ASP A 133 -16.58 11.57 14.98
CA ASP A 133 -17.07 11.76 13.63
C ASP A 133 -16.19 11.02 12.62
N TRP A 134 -16.67 10.92 11.39
CA TRP A 134 -15.92 10.41 10.26
C TRP A 134 -15.49 11.54 9.33
N ALA A 135 -14.32 11.42 8.74
CA ALA A 135 -13.77 12.42 7.84
C ALA A 135 -13.00 11.76 6.68
N TYR A 136 -13.00 12.43 5.53
CA TYR A 136 -12.12 12.11 4.44
C TYR A 136 -10.75 12.76 4.67
N TYR A 137 -9.69 12.06 4.27
CA TYR A 137 -8.32 12.54 4.35
C TYR A 137 -7.66 12.43 2.99
N LEU A 138 -6.76 13.37 2.69
CA LEU A 138 -6.05 13.46 1.42
C LEU A 138 -4.57 13.73 1.66
N ARG A 139 -3.73 13.25 0.74
CA ARG A 139 -2.36 13.72 0.62
C ARG A 139 -2.36 15.01 -0.19
N LYS A 140 -1.79 16.06 0.38
CA LYS A 140 -1.43 17.29 -0.33
C LYS A 140 0.06 17.49 -0.13
N HIS A 141 0.83 17.29 -1.18
CA HIS A 141 2.28 17.18 -1.09
C HIS A 141 2.66 16.09 -0.06
N THR A 142 3.57 16.41 0.86
CA THR A 142 4.02 15.51 1.92
C THR A 142 3.15 15.52 3.18
N SER A 143 1.95 16.13 3.13
CA SER A 143 1.09 16.30 4.30
C SER A 143 -0.25 15.60 4.15
N THR A 144 -0.71 15.00 5.24
CA THR A 144 -2.08 14.46 5.36
C THR A 144 -3.00 15.54 5.91
N VAL A 145 -4.05 15.86 5.16
CA VAL A 145 -5.03 16.89 5.53
C VAL A 145 -6.44 16.33 5.51
N LYS A 146 -7.31 16.85 6.38
CA LYS A 146 -8.74 16.58 6.32
C LYS A 146 -9.33 17.24 5.07
N ALA A 147 -10.03 16.49 4.24
CA ALA A 147 -10.70 17.04 3.06
C ALA A 147 -11.83 17.99 3.51
N SER A 148 -11.99 19.09 2.77
CA SER A 148 -13.09 20.02 2.99
C SER A 148 -13.40 20.81 1.71
N GLY A 149 -14.59 21.39 1.63
CA GLY A 149 -14.95 22.32 0.56
C GLY A 149 -14.87 21.69 -0.83
N GLN A 150 -14.02 22.23 -1.70
CA GLN A 150 -13.86 21.74 -3.07
C GLN A 150 -13.17 20.37 -3.12
N ASP A 151 -12.14 20.15 -2.30
CA ASP A 151 -11.40 18.87 -2.29
C ASP A 151 -12.32 17.70 -1.95
N GLU A 152 -13.22 17.90 -0.98
CA GLU A 152 -14.18 16.87 -0.58
C GLU A 152 -15.19 16.58 -1.71
N ARG A 153 -15.67 17.62 -2.40
CA ARG A 153 -16.57 17.45 -3.56
C ARG A 153 -15.89 16.71 -4.71
N GLU A 154 -14.64 17.06 -4.99
CA GLU A 154 -13.84 16.40 -6.02
C GLU A 154 -13.60 14.93 -5.65
N LEU A 155 -13.20 14.65 -4.41
CA LEU A 155 -13.01 13.29 -3.93
C LEU A 155 -14.30 12.47 -4.04
N LEU A 156 -15.44 13.05 -3.68
CA LEU A 156 -16.75 12.41 -3.84
C LEU A 156 -17.13 12.21 -5.31
N SER A 157 -16.64 13.05 -6.23
CA SER A 157 -16.85 12.86 -7.67
C SER A 157 -16.01 11.72 -8.26
N LEU A 158 -14.91 11.35 -7.61
CA LEU A 158 -14.12 10.15 -7.94
C LEU A 158 -14.85 8.86 -7.54
N ALA A 159 -15.93 8.95 -6.77
CA ALA A 159 -16.78 7.83 -6.37
C ALA A 159 -17.59 7.32 -7.57
N ALA A 160 -16.98 6.51 -8.44
CA ALA A 160 -17.73 5.83 -9.48
C ALA A 160 -17.08 4.58 -10.06
N THR A 161 -15.76 4.40 -9.98
CA THR A 161 -15.11 3.23 -10.59
C THR A 161 -13.78 2.92 -9.94
N VAL A 162 -13.54 1.63 -9.66
CA VAL A 162 -12.19 1.10 -9.41
C VAL A 162 -11.29 1.52 -10.60
N PRO A 163 -10.06 2.03 -10.38
CA PRO A 163 -9.10 2.28 -11.44
C PRO A 163 -8.96 1.11 -12.38
N PHE A 164 -8.67 1.37 -13.66
CA PHE A 164 -8.50 0.30 -14.62
C PHE A 164 -7.46 -0.73 -14.16
N ASP A 165 -6.32 -0.27 -13.65
CA ASP A 165 -5.19 -1.11 -13.24
C ASP A 165 -5.51 -2.00 -12.02
N ASP A 166 -6.32 -1.50 -11.09
CA ASP A 166 -6.71 -2.21 -9.86
C ASP A 166 -7.89 -3.17 -10.04
N ARG A 167 -8.59 -3.14 -11.18
CA ARG A 167 -9.73 -4.03 -11.43
C ARG A 167 -9.28 -5.49 -11.52
N TYR A 168 -10.10 -6.36 -10.94
CA TYR A 168 -9.95 -7.80 -11.09
C TYR A 168 -10.34 -8.24 -12.49
N ARG A 169 -9.50 -9.07 -13.10
CA ARG A 169 -9.81 -9.70 -14.37
C ARG A 169 -10.45 -11.07 -14.14
N GLN A 170 -11.76 -11.08 -14.01
CA GLN A 170 -12.53 -12.30 -13.72
C GLN A 170 -12.48 -13.37 -14.82
N THR A 171 -12.07 -13.00 -16.03
CA THR A 171 -11.90 -13.92 -17.16
C THR A 171 -10.49 -14.49 -17.28
N ALA A 172 -9.60 -14.18 -16.34
CA ALA A 172 -8.21 -14.62 -16.33
C ALA A 172 -7.96 -15.46 -15.09
N ASP A 173 -7.07 -16.44 -15.24
CA ASP A 173 -6.63 -17.32 -14.17
C ASP A 173 -5.31 -16.81 -13.59
N LEU A 174 -4.98 -17.21 -12.35
CA LEU A 174 -3.68 -16.85 -11.77
C LEU A 174 -2.51 -17.38 -12.61
N SER A 175 -2.69 -18.51 -13.31
CA SER A 175 -1.69 -19.07 -14.22
C SER A 175 -1.38 -18.19 -15.44
N ASP A 176 -2.21 -17.18 -15.71
CA ASP A 176 -1.91 -16.17 -16.72
C ASP A 176 -0.84 -15.19 -16.24
N LEU A 177 -0.54 -15.12 -14.94
CA LEU A 177 0.65 -14.41 -14.46
C LEU A 177 1.87 -15.31 -14.65
N SER A 178 2.97 -14.73 -15.13
CA SER A 178 4.27 -15.37 -15.32
C SER A 178 5.10 -15.17 -14.06
N PRO A 179 5.32 -16.21 -13.24
CA PRO A 179 6.21 -16.11 -12.08
C PRO A 179 7.63 -15.74 -12.48
N TYR A 180 8.04 -16.05 -13.71
CA TYR A 180 9.33 -15.66 -14.25
C TYR A 180 9.42 -14.13 -14.36
N LEU A 181 8.49 -13.47 -15.05
CA LEU A 181 8.48 -12.00 -15.20
C LEU A 181 8.36 -11.29 -13.84
N MET A 182 7.55 -11.83 -12.93
CA MET A 182 7.42 -11.30 -11.58
C MET A 182 8.75 -11.35 -10.81
N ARG A 183 9.46 -12.48 -10.88
CA ARG A 183 10.77 -12.64 -10.21
C ARG A 183 11.86 -11.81 -10.86
N ASP A 184 11.86 -11.72 -12.19
CA ASP A 184 12.79 -10.91 -12.95
C ASP A 184 12.68 -9.43 -12.57
N PHE A 185 11.44 -8.91 -12.51
CA PHE A 185 11.15 -7.57 -12.01
C PHE A 185 11.68 -7.36 -10.58
N LEU A 186 11.40 -8.29 -9.66
CA LEU A 186 11.87 -8.17 -8.28
C LEU A 186 13.40 -8.14 -8.17
N HIS A 187 14.11 -8.84 -9.06
CA HIS A 187 15.57 -8.76 -9.17
C HIS A 187 16.03 -7.43 -9.76
N GLU A 188 15.35 -6.92 -10.78
CA GLU A 188 15.67 -5.65 -11.44
C GLU A 188 15.57 -4.45 -10.47
N VAL A 189 14.53 -4.43 -9.62
CA VAL A 189 14.33 -3.36 -8.64
C VAL A 189 15.05 -3.58 -7.31
N ASP A 190 15.93 -4.58 -7.24
CA ASP A 190 16.67 -4.97 -6.03
C ASP A 190 15.76 -5.11 -4.80
N SER A 191 14.63 -5.80 -4.98
CA SER A 191 13.65 -6.01 -3.92
C SER A 191 14.11 -7.12 -2.97
N GLU A 192 13.98 -6.89 -1.66
CA GLU A 192 14.22 -7.93 -0.66
C GLU A 192 13.27 -9.14 -0.82
N LEU A 193 12.09 -8.95 -1.42
CA LEU A 193 11.15 -10.03 -1.74
C LEU A 193 11.73 -11.01 -2.77
N ALA A 194 12.71 -10.59 -3.60
CA ALA A 194 13.30 -11.44 -4.64
C ALA A 194 13.94 -12.72 -4.07
N THR A 195 14.49 -12.66 -2.86
CA THR A 195 15.17 -13.79 -2.21
C THR A 195 14.19 -14.94 -1.91
N GLU A 196 12.99 -14.62 -1.44
CA GLU A 196 11.96 -15.60 -1.07
C GLU A 196 10.98 -15.89 -2.21
N ALA A 197 10.90 -15.05 -3.25
CA ALA A 197 9.95 -15.18 -4.36
C ALA A 197 10.02 -16.52 -5.12
N ARG A 198 11.16 -17.22 -5.05
CA ARG A 198 11.32 -18.56 -5.65
C ARG A 198 10.58 -19.66 -4.90
N GLU A 199 10.40 -19.48 -3.59
CA GLU A 199 9.74 -20.45 -2.70
C GLU A 199 8.23 -20.20 -2.59
N LEU A 200 7.76 -19.02 -2.98
CA LEU A 200 6.35 -18.65 -2.96
C LEU A 200 5.60 -19.23 -4.15
N ASP A 201 4.36 -19.67 -3.90
CA ASP A 201 3.39 -19.92 -4.95
C ASP A 201 2.92 -18.60 -5.61
N ILE A 202 2.25 -18.74 -6.75
CA ILE A 202 1.85 -17.62 -7.59
C ILE A 202 0.84 -16.69 -6.89
N GLU A 203 -0.08 -17.25 -6.10
CA GLU A 203 -1.07 -16.47 -5.38
C GLU A 203 -0.40 -15.64 -4.29
N THR A 204 0.45 -16.26 -3.47
CA THR A 204 1.16 -15.58 -2.39
C THR A 204 2.09 -14.51 -2.94
N LEU A 205 2.86 -14.82 -3.98
CA LEU A 205 3.73 -13.85 -4.63
C LEU A 205 2.92 -12.69 -5.24
N GLY A 206 1.84 -13.01 -5.96
CA GLY A 206 0.95 -12.01 -6.57
C GLY A 206 0.28 -11.10 -5.56
N ARG A 207 -0.16 -11.63 -4.41
CA ARG A 207 -0.73 -10.82 -3.32
C ARG A 207 0.33 -9.94 -2.67
N ARG A 208 1.57 -10.43 -2.46
CA ARG A 208 2.68 -9.63 -1.94
C ARG A 208 3.12 -8.53 -2.91
N MET A 209 2.94 -8.73 -4.20
CA MET A 209 3.18 -7.72 -5.23
C MET A 209 1.97 -6.81 -5.48
N ASN A 210 0.86 -6.99 -4.76
CA ASN A 210 -0.42 -6.30 -4.97
C ASN A 210 -0.94 -6.39 -6.43
N VAL A 211 -0.71 -7.53 -7.09
CA VAL A 211 -1.22 -7.81 -8.44
C VAL A 211 -2.25 -8.94 -8.48
N VAL A 212 -2.52 -9.55 -7.33
CA VAL A 212 -3.59 -10.53 -7.13
C VAL A 212 -4.48 -10.06 -5.97
N GLY A 213 -5.79 -10.15 -6.16
CA GLY A 213 -6.80 -9.76 -5.19
C GLY A 213 -7.93 -10.77 -5.07
N GLY A 214 -9.02 -10.38 -4.42
CA GLY A 214 -10.17 -11.26 -4.17
C GLY A 214 -10.00 -12.19 -2.95
N PRO A 215 -11.09 -12.84 -2.52
CA PRO A 215 -11.09 -13.78 -1.40
C PRO A 215 -10.19 -15.00 -1.68
N SER A 216 -9.76 -15.70 -0.64
CA SER A 216 -8.93 -16.92 -0.77
C SER A 216 -9.59 -18.03 -1.57
N GLU A 217 -10.93 -18.06 -1.56
CA GLU A 217 -11.76 -19.02 -2.27
C GLU A 217 -11.85 -18.70 -3.77
N MET A 218 -11.53 -17.47 -4.16
CA MET A 218 -11.65 -16.97 -5.53
C MET A 218 -10.70 -15.79 -5.76
N ALA A 219 -9.42 -16.12 -5.94
CA ALA A 219 -8.38 -15.15 -6.24
C ALA A 219 -8.39 -14.78 -7.73
N PHE A 220 -8.19 -13.49 -8.02
CA PHE A 220 -8.15 -12.97 -9.39
C PHE A 220 -6.88 -12.14 -9.61
N PRO A 221 -6.28 -12.21 -10.81
CA PRO A 221 -5.26 -11.25 -11.19
C PRO A 221 -5.91 -9.86 -11.36
N LYS A 222 -5.19 -8.82 -10.96
CA LYS A 222 -5.51 -7.43 -11.30
C LYS A 222 -5.04 -7.15 -12.73
N ASN A 223 -5.67 -6.18 -13.39
CA ASN A 223 -5.28 -5.78 -14.74
C ASN A 223 -3.80 -5.38 -14.82
N VAL A 224 -3.28 -4.67 -13.82
CA VAL A 224 -1.84 -4.32 -13.73
C VAL A 224 -0.95 -5.57 -13.73
N GLY A 225 -1.38 -6.64 -13.06
CA GLY A 225 -0.65 -7.91 -13.04
C GLY A 225 -0.52 -8.51 -14.42
N LEU A 226 -1.61 -8.54 -15.19
CA LEU A 226 -1.60 -9.05 -16.54
C LEU A 226 -0.80 -8.15 -17.49
N LEU A 227 -0.89 -6.83 -17.34
CA LEU A 227 -0.15 -5.88 -18.19
C LEU A 227 1.37 -6.04 -18.06
N PHE A 228 1.88 -6.25 -16.85
CA PHE A 228 3.33 -6.33 -16.59
C PHE A 228 3.87 -7.76 -16.56
N PHE A 229 3.04 -8.73 -16.16
CA PHE A 229 3.48 -10.08 -15.84
C PHE A 229 2.77 -11.15 -16.66
N ASN A 230 2.21 -10.84 -17.83
CA ASN A 230 1.82 -11.83 -18.82
C ASN A 230 2.70 -11.67 -20.07
N GLU A 231 2.98 -12.77 -20.77
CA GLU A 231 3.83 -12.73 -21.99
C GLU A 231 3.08 -12.18 -23.21
N GLN A 232 1.75 -12.19 -23.20
CA GLN A 232 0.85 -11.76 -24.27
C GLN A 232 -0.35 -10.98 -23.69
N PRO A 233 -0.12 -9.83 -23.01
CA PRO A 233 -1.18 -9.09 -22.32
C PRO A 233 -2.31 -8.65 -23.26
N GLU A 234 -2.03 -8.55 -24.55
CA GLU A 234 -2.99 -8.11 -25.56
C GLU A 234 -4.23 -8.97 -25.67
N GLN A 235 -4.15 -10.27 -25.34
CA GLN A 235 -5.31 -11.18 -25.37
C GLN A 235 -6.41 -10.75 -24.38
N PHE A 236 -6.05 -10.01 -23.32
CA PHE A 236 -7.00 -9.53 -22.33
C PHE A 236 -7.53 -8.14 -22.69
N PHE A 237 -6.70 -7.27 -23.24
CA PHE A 237 -7.04 -5.84 -23.35
C PHE A 237 -7.37 -5.37 -24.76
N PHE A 238 -6.98 -6.12 -25.78
CA PHE A 238 -7.27 -5.81 -27.18
C PHE A 238 -8.17 -6.89 -27.77
N GLN A 239 -9.45 -6.57 -27.95
CA GLN A 239 -10.27 -7.26 -28.94
C GLN A 239 -10.18 -6.50 -30.27
N PRO A 240 -9.96 -7.18 -31.41
CA PRO A 240 -10.09 -6.51 -32.70
C PRO A 240 -11.53 -5.99 -32.82
N LEU A 241 -11.67 -4.72 -33.23
CA LEU A 241 -12.95 -4.10 -33.56
C LEU A 241 -13.73 -5.04 -34.49
N ARG A 242 -14.88 -5.54 -34.03
CA ARG A 242 -15.86 -6.23 -34.88
C ARG A 242 -16.74 -5.23 -35.60
#